data_AF-A0A062VT25-F1
#
_entry.id   AF-A0A062VT25-F1
#
_cell.length_a   1.000
_cell.length_b   1.000
_cell.length_c   1.000
_cell.angle_alpha   90.00
_cell.angle_beta   90.00
_cell.angle_gamma   90.00
#
_symmetry.space_group_name_H-M   'P 1'
#
loop_
_entity.id
_entity.type
_entity.pdbx_description
1 polymer ?
#
loop_
_entity_poly.entity_id
_entity_poly.type
_entity_poly.pdbx_seq_one_letter_code
_entity_poly.pdbx_strand_id
1 'polypeptide(L)'
;MKKNRRIQRNRSARIINAEKVSRSAEAVLSVDLSDVEFRNRTAQVVVGLCRAAFAQGKAIATLATADLLSAAAPNRRLVLEIALRLHWLQGLPAGDRRKAVDTMLAKDRQGTNRLLDYLRDAGHEADFDPTEMDAFDLDDVTSGAIHQQATRLNAAIGSTEIEPWSIYSMWLGETAFAHASANLAGKYAPTFDDLHLSSGVPDPMDPDLEAHHLIQTHIVMMTGWLLLDEGLPEEFSGRIGASFFDA
;
A
#
# COMPACT_ATOMS: atom_id res chain seq x y z
N MET A 1 6.15 -16.68 37.35
CA MET A 1 5.85 -17.22 36.00
C MET A 1 4.36 -17.39 35.65
N LYS A 2 3.48 -17.91 36.53
CA LYS A 2 2.04 -18.09 36.21
C LYS A 2 1.24 -16.80 35.96
N LYS A 3 1.63 -15.67 36.57
CA LYS A 3 0.93 -14.36 36.44
C LYS A 3 1.16 -13.72 35.06
N ASN A 4 2.39 -13.72 34.55
CA ASN A 4 2.71 -13.21 33.20
C ASN A 4 2.07 -14.04 32.08
N ARG A 5 2.03 -15.38 32.23
CA ARG A 5 1.30 -16.26 31.28
C ARG A 5 -0.22 -16.00 31.27
N ARG A 6 -0.81 -15.54 32.39
CA ARG A 6 -2.24 -15.22 32.48
C ARG A 6 -2.55 -13.83 31.91
N ILE A 7 -1.62 -12.88 32.01
CA ILE A 7 -1.71 -11.54 31.39
C ILE A 7 -1.58 -11.64 29.86
N GLN A 8 -0.66 -12.47 29.35
CA GLN A 8 -0.56 -12.76 27.91
C GLN A 8 -1.83 -13.39 27.32
N ARG A 9 -2.55 -14.21 28.12
CA ARG A 9 -3.80 -14.87 27.70
C ARG A 9 -5.02 -13.92 27.62
N ASN A 10 -4.91 -12.70 28.17
CA ASN A 10 -5.99 -11.71 28.23
C ASN A 10 -5.76 -10.50 27.31
N ARG A 11 -4.70 -10.50 26.47
CA ARG A 11 -4.52 -9.47 25.44
C ARG A 11 -5.48 -9.73 24.29
N SER A 12 -6.18 -8.69 23.83
CA SER A 12 -7.04 -8.80 22.65
C SER A 12 -6.22 -9.22 21.43
N ALA A 13 -6.82 -10.02 20.54
CA ALA A 13 -6.17 -10.51 19.32
C ALA A 13 -5.60 -9.34 18.49
N ARG A 14 -6.36 -8.24 18.36
CA ARG A 14 -5.90 -6.95 17.83
C ARG A 14 -4.54 -6.49 18.34
N ILE A 15 -4.28 -6.50 19.66
CA ILE A 15 -3.00 -6.02 20.21
C ILE A 15 -1.86 -6.98 19.86
N ILE A 16 -2.11 -8.29 19.93
CA ILE A 16 -1.11 -9.31 19.56
C ILE A 16 -0.74 -9.18 18.08
N ASN A 17 -1.72 -8.98 17.21
CA ASN A 17 -1.49 -8.84 15.78
C ASN A 17 -0.88 -7.47 15.43
N ALA A 18 -1.24 -6.39 16.12
CA ALA A 18 -0.57 -5.09 15.97
C ALA A 18 0.93 -5.18 16.31
N GLU A 19 1.31 -5.90 17.37
CA GLU A 19 2.72 -6.14 17.71
C GLU A 19 3.45 -6.96 16.64
N LYS A 20 2.79 -7.95 16.03
CA LYS A 20 3.36 -8.70 14.89
C LYS A 20 3.56 -7.80 13.67
N VAL A 21 2.55 -7.02 13.30
CA VAL A 21 2.59 -6.08 12.18
C VAL A 21 3.71 -5.05 12.38
N SER A 22 3.87 -4.55 13.60
CA SER A 22 4.95 -3.61 13.93
C SER A 22 6.34 -4.24 13.77
N ARG A 23 6.54 -5.46 14.30
CA ARG A 23 7.84 -6.16 14.20
C ARG A 23 8.19 -6.50 12.75
N SER A 24 7.23 -7.02 11.99
CA SER A 24 7.45 -7.35 10.58
C SER A 24 7.74 -6.10 9.74
N ALA A 25 7.06 -4.98 10.03
CA ALA A 25 7.36 -3.69 9.41
C ALA A 25 8.76 -3.18 9.73
N GLU A 26 9.17 -3.24 10.99
CA GLU A 26 10.54 -2.85 11.37
C GLU A 26 11.58 -3.72 10.69
N ALA A 27 11.37 -5.04 10.64
CA ALA A 27 12.30 -5.96 9.99
C ALA A 27 12.44 -5.65 8.49
N VAL A 28 11.33 -5.55 7.75
CA VAL A 28 11.36 -5.27 6.30
C VAL A 28 11.95 -3.90 5.99
N LEU A 29 11.61 -2.87 6.77
CA LEU A 29 12.15 -1.53 6.56
C LEU A 29 13.64 -1.44 6.91
N SER A 30 14.14 -2.31 7.78
CA SER A 30 15.56 -2.36 8.18
C SER A 30 16.45 -3.16 7.24
N VAL A 31 15.88 -3.83 6.23
CA VAL A 31 16.67 -4.53 5.20
C VAL A 31 17.59 -3.52 4.50
N ASP A 32 18.89 -3.80 4.57
CA ASP A 32 19.91 -3.04 3.85
C ASP A 32 19.86 -3.38 2.35
N LEU A 33 19.81 -2.33 1.54
CA LEU A 33 19.76 -2.38 0.08
C LEU A 33 20.89 -1.54 -0.54
N SER A 34 21.86 -1.08 0.27
CA SER A 34 22.95 -0.22 -0.19
C SER A 34 23.93 -0.93 -1.13
N ASP A 35 23.98 -2.26 -1.09
CA ASP A 35 24.76 -3.12 -1.99
C ASP A 35 24.04 -3.44 -3.31
N VAL A 36 22.87 -2.86 -3.53
CA VAL A 36 21.98 -3.22 -4.65
C VAL A 36 21.97 -2.13 -5.70
N GLU A 37 22.42 -2.49 -6.89
CA GLU A 37 22.27 -1.65 -8.07
C GLU A 37 20.98 -2.03 -8.81
N PHE A 38 19.93 -1.21 -8.68
CA PHE A 38 18.70 -1.40 -9.44
C PHE A 38 18.93 -1.06 -10.92
N ARG A 39 19.17 -2.08 -11.74
CA ARG A 39 19.41 -1.93 -13.18
C ARG A 39 18.16 -1.65 -14.01
N ASN A 40 16.98 -1.86 -13.42
CA ASN A 40 15.71 -1.51 -14.04
C ASN A 40 14.74 -0.88 -13.03
N ARG A 41 13.84 -0.02 -13.53
CA ARG A 41 12.85 0.69 -12.70
C ARG A 41 11.77 -0.21 -12.13
N THR A 42 11.48 -1.33 -12.78
CA THR A 42 10.50 -2.30 -12.28
C THR A 42 10.89 -2.80 -10.89
N ALA A 43 12.13 -3.24 -10.72
CA ALA A 43 12.65 -3.70 -9.44
C ALA A 43 12.65 -2.60 -8.38
N GLN A 44 13.06 -1.37 -8.74
CA GLN A 44 13.03 -0.22 -7.83
C GLN A 44 11.61 0.08 -7.34
N VAL A 45 10.63 0.11 -8.26
CA VAL A 45 9.23 0.38 -7.91
C VAL A 45 8.63 -0.76 -7.10
N VAL A 46 8.90 -2.02 -7.44
CA VAL A 46 8.42 -3.19 -6.68
C VAL A 46 8.94 -3.16 -5.24
N VAL A 47 10.23 -2.91 -5.04
CA VAL A 47 10.81 -2.75 -3.69
C VAL A 47 10.22 -1.54 -2.97
N GLY A 48 10.08 -0.41 -3.67
CA GLY A 48 9.49 0.82 -3.13
C GLY A 48 8.06 0.61 -2.63
N LEU A 49 7.22 -0.04 -3.43
CA LEU A 49 5.84 -0.39 -3.07
C LEU A 49 5.80 -1.33 -1.86
N CYS A 50 6.65 -2.36 -1.82
CA CYS A 50 6.77 -3.25 -0.67
C CYS A 50 7.09 -2.47 0.60
N ARG A 51 8.15 -1.67 0.59
CA ARG A 51 8.57 -0.86 1.75
C ARG A 51 7.51 0.16 2.14
N ALA A 52 6.84 0.79 1.18
CA ALA A 52 5.74 1.70 1.44
C ALA A 52 4.59 1.00 2.18
N ALA A 53 4.22 -0.22 1.78
CA ALA A 53 3.18 -0.99 2.47
C ALA A 53 3.54 -1.29 3.93
N PHE A 54 4.80 -1.62 4.23
CA PHE A 54 5.24 -1.85 5.60
C PHE A 54 5.34 -0.56 6.43
N ALA A 55 5.70 0.57 5.81
CA ALA A 55 5.61 1.88 6.47
C ALA A 55 4.15 2.20 6.87
N GLN A 56 3.18 1.90 5.99
CA GLN A 56 1.76 2.01 6.34
C GLN A 56 1.34 1.00 7.42
N GLY A 57 1.85 -0.23 7.37
CA GLY A 57 1.62 -1.25 8.40
C GLY A 57 2.04 -0.78 9.79
N LYS A 58 3.19 -0.09 9.92
CA LYS A 58 3.62 0.52 11.18
C LYS A 58 2.64 1.58 11.69
N ALA A 59 2.11 2.43 10.81
CA ALA A 59 1.08 3.41 11.18
C ALA A 59 -0.22 2.72 11.62
N ILE A 60 -0.65 1.67 10.92
CA ILE A 60 -1.83 0.87 11.26
C ILE A 60 -1.68 0.21 12.63
N ALA A 61 -0.53 -0.41 12.92
CA ALA A 61 -0.25 -1.02 14.22
C ALA A 61 -0.25 0.02 15.36
N THR A 62 0.28 1.22 15.10
CA THR A 62 0.27 2.35 16.06
C THR A 62 -1.17 2.76 16.39
N LEU A 63 -2.00 2.97 15.37
CA LEU A 63 -3.39 3.35 15.53
C LEU A 63 -4.22 2.24 16.19
N ALA A 64 -3.96 0.97 15.86
CA ALA A 64 -4.62 -0.18 16.47
C ALA A 64 -4.33 -0.27 17.98
N THR A 65 -3.08 -0.01 18.37
CA THR A 65 -2.65 0.00 19.77
C THR A 65 -3.26 1.17 20.55
N ALA A 66 -3.51 2.28 19.88
CA ALA A 66 -4.17 3.47 20.43
C ALA A 66 -5.72 3.39 20.42
N ASP A 67 -6.32 2.26 20.02
CA ASP A 67 -7.78 2.10 19.87
C ASP A 67 -8.40 3.03 18.81
N LEU A 68 -7.60 3.45 17.82
CA LEU A 68 -7.99 4.35 16.73
C LEU A 68 -8.03 3.62 15.38
N LEU A 69 -8.37 2.32 15.38
CA LEU A 69 -8.24 1.48 14.20
C LEU A 69 -9.11 1.95 13.03
N SER A 70 -10.29 2.52 13.28
CA SER A 70 -11.16 3.10 12.25
C SER A 70 -10.49 4.26 11.50
N ALA A 71 -9.65 5.05 12.18
CA ALA A 71 -8.90 6.15 11.58
C ALA A 71 -7.75 5.68 10.67
N ALA A 72 -7.36 4.40 10.75
CA ALA A 72 -6.32 3.81 9.90
C ALA A 72 -6.84 3.37 8.51
N ALA A 73 -8.10 3.68 8.17
CA ALA A 73 -8.69 3.34 6.87
C ALA A 73 -7.90 3.85 5.66
N PRO A 74 -7.39 5.11 5.64
CA PRO A 74 -6.52 5.56 4.55
C PRO A 74 -5.26 4.70 4.39
N ASN A 75 -4.63 4.31 5.49
CA ASN A 75 -3.42 3.48 5.46
C ASN A 75 -3.72 2.06 4.97
N ARG A 76 -4.81 1.44 5.45
CA ARG A 76 -5.22 0.09 4.99
C ARG A 76 -5.59 0.10 3.50
N ARG A 77 -6.30 1.14 3.04
CA ARG A 77 -6.60 1.33 1.62
C ARG A 77 -5.32 1.37 0.78
N LEU A 78 -4.31 2.13 1.22
CA LEU A 78 -3.05 2.23 0.49
C LEU A 78 -2.32 0.88 0.41
N VAL A 79 -2.30 0.10 1.50
CA VAL A 79 -1.73 -1.26 1.50
C VAL A 79 -2.47 -2.19 0.53
N LEU A 80 -3.80 -2.12 0.50
CA LEU A 80 -4.62 -2.91 -0.42
C LEU A 80 -4.37 -2.50 -1.88
N GLU A 81 -4.24 -1.20 -2.17
CA GLU A 81 -3.91 -0.71 -3.50
C GLU A 81 -2.52 -1.19 -3.95
N ILE A 82 -1.53 -1.17 -3.06
CA ILE A 82 -0.20 -1.73 -3.31
C ILE A 82 -0.29 -3.23 -3.65
N ALA A 83 -1.03 -4.01 -2.85
CA ALA A 83 -1.21 -5.43 -3.11
C ALA A 83 -1.84 -5.68 -4.49
N LEU A 84 -2.89 -4.93 -4.84
CA LEU A 84 -3.56 -5.02 -6.15
C LEU A 84 -2.63 -4.64 -7.31
N ARG A 85 -1.77 -3.63 -7.12
CA ARG A 85 -0.78 -3.22 -8.13
C ARG A 85 0.30 -4.27 -8.34
N LEU A 86 0.84 -4.85 -7.27
CA LEU A 86 1.82 -5.93 -7.36
C LEU A 86 1.21 -7.17 -8.03
N HIS A 87 -0.04 -7.52 -7.69
CA HIS A 87 -0.76 -8.64 -8.30
C HIS A 87 -0.99 -8.42 -9.79
N TRP A 88 -1.38 -7.21 -10.19
CA TRP A 88 -1.50 -6.86 -11.61
C TRP A 88 -0.15 -6.94 -12.34
N LEU A 89 0.92 -6.38 -11.77
CA LEU A 89 2.27 -6.46 -12.37
C LEU A 89 2.73 -7.91 -12.54
N GLN A 90 2.45 -8.77 -11.56
CA GLN A 90 2.73 -10.21 -11.66
C GLN A 90 2.02 -10.86 -12.85
N GLY A 91 0.78 -10.45 -13.13
CA GLY A 91 0.00 -10.93 -14.27
C GLY A 91 0.46 -10.43 -15.64
N LEU A 92 1.33 -9.42 -15.70
CA LEU A 92 1.87 -8.91 -16.97
C LEU A 92 3.08 -9.74 -17.45
N PRO A 93 3.27 -9.88 -18.78
CA PRO A 93 4.53 -10.34 -19.35
C PRO A 93 5.69 -9.45 -18.90
N ALA A 94 6.87 -10.04 -18.63
CA ALA A 94 8.06 -9.30 -18.17
C ALA A 94 8.40 -8.09 -19.07
N GLY A 95 8.28 -8.24 -20.40
CA GLY A 95 8.52 -7.16 -21.36
C GLY A 95 7.55 -5.96 -21.25
N ASP A 96 6.35 -6.18 -20.72
CA ASP A 96 5.32 -5.14 -20.57
C ASP A 96 5.35 -4.47 -19.20
N ARG A 97 5.92 -5.12 -18.17
CA ARG A 97 6.00 -4.55 -16.81
C ARG A 97 6.79 -3.25 -16.76
N ARG A 98 7.90 -3.17 -17.49
CA ARG A 98 8.70 -1.94 -17.56
C ARG A 98 7.86 -0.77 -18.08
N LYS A 99 7.13 -0.98 -19.18
CA LYS A 99 6.25 0.03 -19.77
C LYS A 99 5.10 0.41 -18.84
N ALA A 100 4.53 -0.58 -18.16
CA ALA A 100 3.48 -0.36 -17.16
C ALA A 100 3.97 0.53 -16.01
N VAL A 101 5.16 0.23 -15.47
CA VAL A 101 5.81 1.02 -14.41
C VAL A 101 6.16 2.43 -14.90
N ASP A 102 6.78 2.54 -16.07
CA ASP A 102 7.12 3.84 -16.67
C ASP A 102 5.87 4.69 -16.89
N THR A 103 4.75 4.07 -17.28
CA THR A 103 3.46 4.77 -17.44
C THR A 103 2.85 5.22 -16.12
N MET A 104 3.00 4.43 -15.04
CA MET A 104 2.59 4.88 -13.70
C MET A 104 3.41 6.11 -13.27
N LEU A 105 4.74 6.05 -13.42
CA LEU A 105 5.64 7.14 -13.07
C LEU A 105 5.38 8.40 -13.90
N ALA A 106 5.11 8.24 -15.20
CA ALA A 106 4.79 9.37 -16.09
C ALA A 106 3.49 10.06 -15.68
N LYS A 107 2.48 9.29 -15.26
CA LYS A 107 1.24 9.86 -14.71
C LYS A 107 1.50 10.63 -13.42
N ASP A 108 2.29 10.08 -12.51
CA ASP A 108 2.60 10.73 -11.24
C ASP A 108 3.40 12.03 -11.48
N ARG A 109 4.40 12.00 -12.36
CA ARG A 109 5.15 13.18 -12.83
C ARG A 109 4.20 14.25 -13.39
N GLN A 110 3.28 13.87 -14.27
CA GLN A 110 2.30 14.80 -14.83
C GLN A 110 1.40 15.42 -13.76
N GLY A 111 0.97 14.63 -12.76
CA GLY A 111 0.17 15.12 -11.64
C GLY A 111 0.92 16.15 -10.80
N THR A 112 2.17 15.83 -10.44
CA THR A 112 3.06 16.71 -9.68
C THR A 112 3.31 18.02 -10.41
N ASN A 113 3.70 17.97 -11.69
CA ASN A 113 4.01 19.19 -12.45
C ASN A 113 2.78 20.08 -12.64
N ARG A 114 1.58 19.50 -12.85
CA ARG A 114 0.33 20.28 -12.85
C ARG A 114 0.04 20.97 -11.52
N LEU A 115 0.34 20.32 -10.40
CA LEU A 115 0.18 20.93 -9.09
C LEU A 115 1.15 22.09 -8.89
N LEU A 116 2.42 21.91 -9.29
CA LEU A 116 3.44 22.97 -9.21
C LEU A 116 3.06 24.17 -10.08
N ASP A 117 2.60 23.93 -11.31
CA ASP A 117 2.09 24.99 -12.20
C ASP A 117 0.92 25.73 -11.56
N TYR A 118 -0.06 25.00 -11.02
CA TYR A 118 -1.20 25.60 -10.31
C TYR A 118 -0.77 26.46 -9.13
N LEU A 119 0.17 25.98 -8.29
CA LEU A 119 0.66 26.73 -7.13
C LEU A 119 1.37 28.00 -7.57
N ARG A 120 2.24 27.92 -8.58
CA ARG A 120 2.92 29.09 -9.16
C ARG A 120 1.92 30.10 -9.69
N ASP A 121 0.91 29.66 -10.44
CA ASP A 121 -0.13 30.53 -11.01
C ASP A 121 -0.99 31.18 -9.91
N ALA A 122 -1.17 30.50 -8.78
CA ALA A 122 -1.83 31.03 -7.58
C ALA A 122 -0.93 31.91 -6.69
N GLY A 123 0.35 32.10 -7.05
CA GLY A 123 1.30 32.90 -6.28
C GLY A 123 1.86 32.21 -5.03
N HIS A 124 1.88 30.87 -5.03
CA HIS A 124 2.43 30.05 -3.96
C HIS A 124 3.73 29.36 -4.40
N GLU A 125 4.71 29.31 -3.52
CA GLU A 125 5.94 28.54 -3.71
C GLU A 125 5.77 27.12 -3.16
N ALA A 126 6.37 26.14 -3.84
CA ALA A 126 6.45 24.75 -3.40
C ALA A 126 7.89 24.41 -3.04
N ASP A 127 8.10 23.77 -1.89
CA ASP A 127 9.41 23.31 -1.40
C ASP A 127 9.83 21.97 -2.06
N PHE A 128 9.53 21.81 -3.35
CA PHE A 128 9.85 20.60 -4.10
C PHE A 128 10.48 20.99 -5.45
N ASP A 129 11.70 20.52 -5.67
CA ASP A 129 12.41 20.68 -6.94
C ASP A 129 12.12 19.48 -7.86
N PRO A 130 11.38 19.66 -8.98
CA PRO A 130 11.07 18.58 -9.89
C PRO A 130 12.26 18.14 -10.76
N THR A 131 13.42 18.82 -10.69
CA THR A 131 14.57 18.59 -11.59
C THR A 131 14.98 17.12 -11.66
N GLU A 132 15.17 16.46 -10.51
CA GLU A 132 15.56 15.04 -10.50
C GLU A 132 14.45 14.13 -11.04
N MET A 133 13.19 14.41 -10.70
CA MET A 133 12.04 13.64 -11.19
C MET A 133 11.91 13.73 -12.71
N ASP A 134 12.18 14.90 -13.29
CA ASP A 134 12.06 15.17 -14.72
C ASP A 134 13.29 14.73 -15.53
N ALA A 135 14.44 14.49 -14.89
CA ALA A 135 15.69 14.15 -15.56
C ALA A 135 15.71 12.75 -16.20
N PHE A 136 14.83 11.82 -15.80
CA PHE A 136 14.84 10.45 -16.32
C PHE A 136 13.86 10.25 -17.49
N ASP A 137 14.36 9.64 -18.57
CA ASP A 137 13.53 9.22 -19.71
C ASP A 137 12.66 8.01 -19.36
N LEU A 138 11.35 8.14 -19.56
CA LEU A 138 10.36 7.08 -19.36
C LEU A 138 9.91 6.54 -20.73
N ASP A 139 9.84 5.21 -20.88
CA ASP A 139 9.22 4.58 -22.06
C ASP A 139 7.73 4.34 -21.75
N ASP A 140 7.00 5.43 -21.49
CA ASP A 140 5.59 5.37 -21.13
C ASP A 140 4.68 5.17 -22.33
N VAL A 141 3.55 4.53 -22.09
CA VAL A 141 2.49 4.36 -23.09
C VAL A 141 1.42 5.41 -22.83
N THR A 142 1.14 6.24 -23.84
CA THR A 142 0.18 7.35 -23.73
C THR A 142 -1.27 6.94 -24.04
N SER A 143 -1.50 5.70 -24.52
CA SER A 143 -2.83 5.18 -24.87
C SER A 143 -2.90 3.65 -24.83
N GLY A 144 -4.09 3.06 -24.98
CA GLY A 144 -4.28 1.60 -25.00
C GLY A 144 -4.39 0.93 -23.62
N ALA A 145 -4.32 -0.40 -23.60
CA ALA A 145 -4.63 -1.21 -22.42
C ALA A 145 -3.67 -0.98 -21.25
N ILE A 146 -2.35 -1.06 -21.50
CA ILE A 146 -1.31 -0.82 -20.47
C ILE A 146 -1.47 0.58 -19.87
N HIS A 147 -1.72 1.60 -20.69
CA HIS A 147 -1.98 2.95 -20.21
C HIS A 147 -3.19 3.01 -19.28
N GLN A 148 -4.34 2.44 -19.68
CA GLN A 148 -5.53 2.44 -18.84
C GLN A 148 -5.33 1.68 -17.53
N GLN A 149 -4.67 0.51 -17.58
CA GLN A 149 -4.37 -0.31 -16.40
C GLN A 149 -3.39 0.40 -15.45
N ALA A 150 -2.30 0.97 -15.97
CA ALA A 150 -1.36 1.77 -15.18
C ALA A 150 -2.05 2.97 -14.52
N THR A 151 -2.94 3.66 -15.24
CA THR A 151 -3.57 4.89 -14.75
C THR A 151 -4.81 4.66 -13.88
N ARG A 152 -5.48 3.51 -13.96
CA ARG A 152 -6.74 3.24 -13.24
C ARG A 152 -6.71 1.88 -12.57
N LEU A 153 -6.83 1.87 -11.24
CA LEU A 153 -6.79 0.63 -10.47
C LEU A 153 -7.87 -0.38 -10.90
N ASN A 154 -9.11 0.07 -11.13
CA ASN A 154 -10.18 -0.82 -11.60
C ASN A 154 -9.86 -1.50 -12.94
N ALA A 155 -9.14 -0.81 -13.85
CA ALA A 155 -8.72 -1.40 -15.12
C ALA A 155 -7.60 -2.43 -14.92
N ALA A 156 -6.66 -2.18 -14.01
CA ALA A 156 -5.64 -3.16 -13.62
C ALA A 156 -6.29 -4.44 -13.06
N ILE A 157 -7.26 -4.30 -12.14
CA ILE A 157 -7.97 -5.42 -11.52
C ILE A 157 -8.73 -6.24 -12.56
N GLY A 158 -9.52 -5.56 -13.44
CA GLY A 158 -10.28 -6.23 -14.49
C GLY A 158 -9.43 -6.89 -15.58
N SER A 159 -8.11 -6.70 -15.56
CA SER A 159 -7.18 -7.32 -16.50
C SER A 159 -6.46 -8.55 -15.96
N THR A 160 -6.61 -8.87 -14.66
CA THR A 160 -5.93 -10.03 -14.07
C THR A 160 -6.75 -11.30 -14.24
N GLU A 161 -6.13 -12.40 -14.66
CA GLU A 161 -6.79 -13.71 -14.81
C GLU A 161 -7.25 -14.29 -13.47
N ILE A 162 -6.43 -14.13 -12.43
CA ILE A 162 -6.79 -14.47 -11.06
C ILE A 162 -7.43 -13.23 -10.43
N GLU A 163 -8.75 -13.16 -10.43
CA GLU A 163 -9.48 -12.01 -9.89
C GLU A 163 -9.24 -11.88 -8.37
N PRO A 164 -8.58 -10.81 -7.88
CA PRO A 164 -8.24 -10.65 -6.47
C PRO A 164 -9.44 -10.13 -5.66
N TRP A 165 -10.60 -10.79 -5.78
CA TRP A 165 -11.90 -10.29 -5.28
C TRP A 165 -11.93 -9.94 -3.80
N SER A 166 -11.26 -10.72 -2.96
CA SER A 166 -11.19 -10.45 -1.52
C SER A 166 -10.43 -9.15 -1.25
N ILE A 167 -9.26 -8.96 -1.87
CA ILE A 167 -8.45 -7.75 -1.73
C ILE A 167 -9.18 -6.53 -2.34
N TYR A 168 -9.83 -6.72 -3.48
CA TYR A 168 -10.59 -5.64 -4.13
C TYR A 168 -11.82 -5.21 -3.33
N SER A 169 -12.60 -6.16 -2.81
CA SER A 169 -13.76 -5.84 -1.97
C SER A 169 -13.34 -5.14 -0.68
N MET A 170 -12.22 -5.56 -0.08
CA MET A 170 -11.59 -4.85 1.04
C MET A 170 -11.19 -3.42 0.67
N TRP A 171 -10.58 -3.21 -0.50
CA TRP A 171 -10.18 -1.88 -0.96
C TRP A 171 -11.39 -0.95 -1.16
N LEU A 172 -12.49 -1.47 -1.72
CA LEU A 172 -13.75 -0.72 -1.86
C LEU A 172 -14.32 -0.34 -0.49
N GLY A 173 -14.29 -1.26 0.48
CA GLY A 173 -14.74 -1.01 1.85
C GLY A 173 -13.97 0.12 2.53
N GLU A 174 -12.64 0.11 2.47
CA GLU A 174 -11.80 1.16 3.06
C GLU A 174 -11.90 2.50 2.32
N THR A 175 -12.17 2.48 1.01
CA THR A 175 -12.33 3.70 0.21
C THR A 175 -13.45 4.60 0.74
N ALA A 176 -14.53 4.02 1.26
CA ALA A 176 -15.65 4.78 1.83
C ALA A 176 -15.26 5.61 3.07
N PHE A 177 -14.22 5.18 3.79
CA PHE A 177 -13.76 5.79 5.05
C PHE A 177 -12.45 6.56 4.91
N ALA A 178 -11.78 6.47 3.75
CA ALA A 178 -10.52 7.15 3.47
C ALA A 178 -10.68 8.60 2.95
N HIS A 179 -11.91 9.09 2.76
CA HIS A 179 -12.22 10.43 2.29
C HIS A 179 -13.29 11.10 3.17
N ALA A 180 -13.29 12.44 3.19
CA ALA A 180 -14.31 13.26 3.85
C ALA A 180 -15.67 13.18 3.12
N SER A 181 -16.30 12.01 3.16
CA SER A 181 -17.60 11.75 2.54
C SER A 181 -18.74 12.22 3.45
N ALA A 182 -19.90 12.56 2.86
CA ALA A 182 -21.10 12.88 3.65
C ALA A 182 -21.53 11.70 4.55
N ASN A 183 -21.30 10.47 4.11
CA ASN A 183 -21.51 9.27 4.91
C ASN A 183 -20.59 9.26 6.15
N LEU A 184 -19.29 9.52 5.97
CA LEU A 184 -18.35 9.62 7.08
C LEU A 184 -18.73 10.77 8.04
N ALA A 185 -19.09 11.95 7.52
CA ALA A 185 -19.52 13.08 8.33
C ALA A 185 -20.74 12.71 9.20
N GLY A 186 -21.74 12.05 8.62
CA GLY A 186 -22.92 11.59 9.33
C GLY A 186 -22.68 10.54 10.41
N LYS A 187 -21.62 9.74 10.27
CA LYS A 187 -21.16 8.78 11.28
C LYS A 187 -20.56 9.45 12.51
N TYR A 188 -19.91 10.59 12.33
CA TYR A 188 -19.26 11.35 13.41
C TYR A 188 -20.14 12.48 13.99
N ALA A 189 -21.30 12.78 13.39
CA ALA A 189 -22.20 13.85 13.82
C ALA A 189 -23.67 13.34 13.94
N PRO A 190 -24.01 12.63 15.02
CA PRO A 190 -25.37 12.12 15.25
C PRO A 190 -26.37 13.25 15.51
N THR A 191 -27.65 13.05 15.14
CA THR A 191 -28.72 14.02 15.42
C THR A 191 -29.33 13.81 16.82
N PHE A 192 -30.20 14.74 17.25
CA PHE A 192 -30.78 14.81 18.60
C PHE A 192 -31.54 13.54 19.04
N ASP A 193 -32.07 12.76 18.09
CA ASP A 193 -32.80 11.51 18.36
C ASP A 193 -31.92 10.25 18.27
N ASP A 194 -30.59 10.42 18.31
CA ASP A 194 -29.61 9.35 18.03
C ASP A 194 -29.77 8.75 16.61
N LEU A 195 -30.53 9.42 15.74
CA LEU A 195 -30.61 9.09 14.32
C LEU A 195 -29.28 9.47 13.68
N HIS A 196 -28.62 8.48 13.13
CA HIS A 196 -27.40 8.67 12.37
C HIS A 196 -27.70 8.51 10.87
N LEU A 197 -26.92 9.17 10.02
CA LEU A 197 -26.92 8.82 8.59
C LEU A 197 -26.41 7.38 8.37
N SER A 198 -25.63 6.84 9.34
CA SER A 198 -25.18 5.45 9.45
C SER A 198 -24.62 5.19 10.87
N SER A 199 -24.49 3.93 11.33
CA SER A 199 -23.88 3.57 12.62
C SER A 199 -22.58 4.35 12.94
N GLY A 200 -22.44 4.85 14.18
CA GLY A 200 -21.46 5.82 14.71
C GLY A 200 -20.00 5.73 14.24
N VAL A 201 -19.00 5.73 15.13
CA VAL A 201 -17.59 5.54 14.70
C VAL A 201 -17.53 4.29 13.83
N PRO A 202 -17.05 4.35 12.58
CA PRO A 202 -17.11 3.21 11.67
C PRO A 202 -16.42 2.00 12.27
N ASP A 203 -17.05 0.82 12.23
CA ASP A 203 -16.35 -0.40 12.59
C ASP A 203 -15.17 -0.63 11.64
N PRO A 204 -13.97 -0.96 12.15
CA PRO A 204 -12.85 -1.31 11.30
C PRO A 204 -13.16 -2.62 10.58
N MET A 205 -12.87 -2.68 9.27
CA MET A 205 -13.12 -3.85 8.43
C MET A 205 -12.33 -5.09 8.86
N ASP A 206 -11.15 -4.89 9.43
CA ASP A 206 -10.27 -5.94 9.95
C ASP A 206 -9.94 -5.64 11.43
N PRO A 207 -10.89 -5.90 12.35
CA PRO A 207 -10.78 -5.46 13.75
C PRO A 207 -9.60 -6.09 14.50
N ASP A 208 -9.17 -7.28 14.06
CA ASP A 208 -8.09 -8.04 14.67
C ASP A 208 -6.76 -7.97 13.90
N LEU A 209 -6.69 -7.24 12.77
CA LEU A 209 -5.51 -7.17 11.90
C LEU A 209 -5.06 -8.51 11.29
N GLU A 210 -5.94 -9.51 11.24
CA GLU A 210 -5.60 -10.83 10.70
C GLU A 210 -5.48 -10.77 9.17
N ALA A 211 -6.46 -10.14 8.51
CA ALA A 211 -6.42 -9.98 7.06
C ALA A 211 -5.24 -9.10 6.63
N HIS A 212 -4.91 -8.07 7.42
CA HIS A 212 -3.75 -7.22 7.20
C HIS A 212 -2.45 -8.02 7.19
N HIS A 213 -2.28 -8.94 8.15
CA HIS A 213 -1.08 -9.77 8.21
C HIS A 213 -0.98 -10.71 6.99
N LEU A 214 -2.09 -11.29 6.53
CA LEU A 214 -2.12 -12.10 5.31
C LEU A 214 -1.75 -11.27 4.07
N ILE A 215 -2.20 -10.02 4.00
CA ILE A 215 -1.84 -9.10 2.92
C ILE A 215 -0.34 -8.77 2.95
N GLN A 216 0.26 -8.55 4.14
CA GLN A 216 1.71 -8.35 4.24
C GLN A 216 2.50 -9.56 3.70
N THR A 217 2.08 -10.78 4.05
CA THR A 217 2.67 -12.01 3.52
C THR A 217 2.54 -12.05 2.00
N HIS A 218 1.37 -11.75 1.45
CA HIS A 218 1.13 -11.72 0.01
C HIS A 218 2.02 -10.70 -0.71
N ILE A 219 2.13 -9.48 -0.18
CA ILE A 219 3.01 -8.43 -0.73
C ILE A 219 4.47 -8.88 -0.76
N VAL A 220 4.96 -9.48 0.33
CA VAL A 220 6.35 -9.99 0.41
C VAL A 220 6.60 -11.09 -0.62
N MET A 221 5.67 -12.05 -0.73
CA MET A 221 5.80 -13.15 -1.69
C MET A 221 5.78 -12.65 -3.14
N MET A 222 4.88 -11.73 -3.49
CA MET A 222 4.85 -11.12 -4.82
C MET A 222 6.10 -10.30 -5.12
N THR A 223 6.61 -9.57 -4.13
CA THR A 223 7.85 -8.80 -4.24
C THR A 223 9.00 -9.73 -4.60
N GLY A 224 9.20 -10.81 -3.84
CA GLY A 224 10.27 -11.78 -4.11
C GLY A 224 10.13 -12.42 -5.49
N TRP A 225 8.91 -12.81 -5.88
CA TRP A 225 8.64 -13.39 -7.20
C TRP A 225 8.97 -12.42 -8.34
N LEU A 226 8.51 -11.17 -8.24
CA LEU A 226 8.76 -10.14 -9.25
C LEU A 226 10.25 -9.84 -9.38
N LEU A 227 10.99 -9.77 -8.26
CA LEU A 227 12.43 -9.51 -8.31
C LEU A 227 13.22 -10.66 -8.96
N LEU A 228 12.84 -11.91 -8.68
CA LEU A 228 13.43 -13.08 -9.36
C LEU A 228 13.17 -13.03 -10.86
N ASP A 229 11.94 -12.73 -11.27
CA ASP A 229 11.55 -12.70 -12.69
C ASP A 229 12.20 -11.52 -13.45
N GLU A 230 12.49 -10.41 -12.75
CA GLU A 230 13.30 -9.30 -13.27
C GLU A 230 14.81 -9.61 -13.32
N GLY A 231 15.22 -10.82 -12.92
CA GLY A 231 16.58 -11.33 -13.05
C GLY A 231 17.52 -10.97 -11.90
N LEU A 232 16.98 -10.54 -10.74
CA LEU A 232 17.81 -10.28 -9.57
C LEU A 232 18.22 -11.60 -8.89
N PRO A 233 19.42 -11.67 -8.28
CA PRO A 233 19.89 -12.88 -7.60
C PRO A 233 18.89 -13.37 -6.55
N GLU A 234 18.77 -14.69 -6.38
CA GLU A 234 17.86 -15.30 -5.41
C GLU A 234 18.15 -14.83 -3.98
N GLU A 235 19.44 -14.72 -3.63
CA GLU A 235 19.87 -14.18 -2.34
C GLU A 235 19.23 -12.81 -2.08
N PHE A 236 19.26 -11.91 -3.07
CA PHE A 236 18.69 -10.58 -2.97
C PHE A 236 17.16 -10.62 -2.89
N SER A 237 16.53 -11.33 -3.82
CA SER A 237 15.08 -11.41 -3.93
C SER A 237 14.43 -12.04 -2.68
N GLY A 238 15.18 -12.88 -1.96
CA GLY A 238 14.78 -13.49 -0.70
C GLY A 238 14.98 -12.63 0.55
N ARG A 239 15.80 -11.55 0.53
CA ARG A 239 16.17 -10.80 1.76
C ARG A 239 14.97 -10.22 2.50
N ILE A 240 14.07 -9.57 1.75
CA ILE A 240 12.83 -9.00 2.32
C ILE A 240 11.95 -10.11 2.89
N GLY A 241 11.85 -11.24 2.19
CA GLY A 241 11.12 -12.42 2.64
C GLY A 241 11.67 -12.99 3.93
N ALA A 242 12.98 -13.25 3.99
CA ALA A 242 13.65 -13.76 5.17
C ALA A 242 13.44 -12.85 6.37
N SER A 243 13.68 -11.54 6.21
CA SER A 243 13.46 -10.57 7.29
C SER A 243 12.01 -10.50 7.76
N PHE A 244 11.03 -10.66 6.87
CA PHE A 244 9.61 -10.70 7.25
C PHE A 244 9.27 -11.94 8.09
N PHE A 245 9.72 -13.12 7.69
CA PHE A 245 9.38 -14.38 8.37
C PHE A 245 10.16 -14.62 9.66
N ASP A 246 11.32 -13.97 9.82
CA ASP A 246 12.15 -14.06 11.03
C ASP A 246 11.71 -13.10 12.17
N ALA A 247 10.75 -12.20 11.93
CA ALA A 247 10.32 -11.12 12.84
C ALA A 247 9.37 -11.54 13.98
#